data_AF-F6IKL0-F1
#
_entry.id   AF-F6IKL0-F1
#
_cell.length_a   1.000
_cell.length_b   1.000
_cell.length_c   1.000
_cell.angle_alpha   90.00
_cell.angle_beta   90.00
_cell.angle_gamma   90.00
#
_symmetry.space_group_name_H-M   'P 1'
#
loop_
_entity.id
_entity.type
_entity.pdbx_description
1 polymer ?
#
loop_
_entity_poly.entity_id
_entity_poly.type
_entity_poly.pdbx_seq_one_letter_code
_entity_poly.pdbx_strand_id
1 'polypeptide(L)'
;MSLEEARHQVEAASSSEERSHVALYKAIGAAYDFSLYALDAPDRLERMVLEAGLTMQARAPMTPIVKLVFGSHYDRSRLAEYATALAHGRRKGVAAGGFVAYLLTYDGGLKGIVKTERARKRKVGAPRQSRMERIESKLRELPAVPAQAITPKGEEFALVIARRMPDGTIALLGEVPNDEKLLCTAAQKLLKS
;
A
#
# COMPACT_ATOMS: atom_id res chain seq x y z
N MET A 1 27.23 -7.34 6.86
CA MET A 1 26.40 -7.99 5.83
C MET A 1 26.31 -7.10 4.61
N SER A 2 26.90 -7.51 3.48
CA SER A 2 26.72 -6.88 2.18
C SER A 2 25.43 -7.34 1.48
N LEU A 3 25.03 -6.68 0.38
CA LEU A 3 23.89 -7.14 -0.42
C LEU A 3 24.15 -8.49 -1.08
N GLU A 4 25.37 -8.71 -1.56
CA GLU A 4 25.77 -9.96 -2.21
C GLU A 4 25.73 -11.13 -1.23
N GLU A 5 26.27 -10.94 -0.02
CA GLU A 5 26.17 -11.92 1.07
C GLU A 5 24.70 -12.24 1.40
N ALA A 6 23.85 -11.21 1.49
CA ALA A 6 22.45 -11.40 1.79
C ALA A 6 21.71 -12.15 0.68
N ARG A 7 21.99 -11.84 -0.59
CA ARG A 7 21.44 -12.56 -1.75
C ARG A 7 21.86 -14.02 -1.76
N HIS A 8 23.15 -14.28 -1.56
CA HIS A 8 23.68 -15.64 -1.49
C HIS A 8 23.01 -16.45 -0.37
N GLN A 9 22.83 -15.88 0.82
CA GLN A 9 22.13 -16.55 1.92
C GLN A 9 20.64 -16.79 1.64
N VAL A 10 19.95 -15.85 0.97
CA VAL A 10 18.55 -16.03 0.55
C VAL A 10 18.42 -17.11 -0.51
N GLU A 11 19.33 -17.16 -1.47
CA GLU A 11 19.37 -18.19 -2.51
C GLU A 11 19.64 -19.57 -1.93
N ALA A 12 20.66 -19.70 -1.07
CA ALA A 12 20.97 -20.94 -0.36
C ALA A 12 19.81 -21.43 0.52
N ALA A 13 19.09 -20.51 1.17
CA ALA A 13 17.89 -20.83 1.93
C ALA A 13 16.71 -21.23 1.03
N SER A 14 16.69 -20.82 -0.23
CA SER A 14 15.63 -21.16 -1.19
C SER A 14 15.90 -22.48 -1.93
N SER A 15 17.16 -22.91 -2.06
CA SER A 15 17.58 -24.13 -2.75
C SER A 15 17.63 -25.39 -1.88
N SER A 16 17.65 -25.25 -0.54
CA SER A 16 17.55 -26.37 0.41
C SER A 16 16.28 -27.20 0.15
N GLU A 17 16.44 -28.49 -0.13
CA GLU A 17 15.42 -29.41 -0.68
C GLU A 17 14.15 -29.61 0.17
N GLU A 18 14.10 -29.09 1.40
CA GLU A 18 12.87 -28.92 2.16
C GLU A 18 12.52 -27.43 2.27
N ARG A 19 11.39 -27.04 1.66
CA ARG A 19 10.70 -25.74 1.83
C ARG A 19 10.21 -25.54 3.27
N SER A 20 11.11 -25.62 4.25
CA SER A 20 10.78 -25.50 5.66
C SER A 20 10.57 -24.04 6.04
N HIS A 21 9.71 -23.81 7.03
CA HIS A 21 9.54 -22.49 7.64
C HIS A 21 10.86 -21.91 8.18
N VAL A 22 11.78 -22.78 8.60
CA VAL A 22 13.11 -22.38 9.08
C VAL A 22 13.95 -21.79 7.95
N ALA A 23 13.94 -22.40 6.76
CA ALA A 23 14.67 -21.89 5.60
C ALA A 23 14.14 -20.52 5.19
N LEU A 24 12.81 -20.35 5.15
CA LEU A 24 12.20 -19.04 4.92
C LEU A 24 12.63 -18.00 5.97
N TYR A 25 12.66 -18.37 7.24
CA TYR A 25 13.06 -17.44 8.31
C TYR A 25 14.53 -17.07 8.25
N LYS A 26 15.41 -18.00 7.84
CA LYS A 26 16.82 -17.70 7.55
C LYS A 26 16.95 -16.67 6.42
N ALA A 27 16.20 -16.84 5.32
CA ALA A 27 16.19 -15.88 4.22
C ALA A 27 15.72 -14.47 4.66
N ILE A 28 14.63 -14.41 5.44
CA ILE A 28 14.13 -13.15 6.00
C ILE A 28 15.12 -12.55 7.00
N GLY A 29 15.79 -13.37 7.81
CA GLY A 29 16.84 -12.97 8.74
C GLY A 29 18.02 -12.32 8.02
N ALA A 30 18.48 -12.93 6.93
CA ALA A 30 19.54 -12.36 6.10
C ALA A 30 19.15 -10.98 5.53
N ALA A 31 17.92 -10.85 5.03
CA ALA A 31 17.41 -9.56 4.56
C ALA A 31 17.31 -8.51 5.68
N TYR A 32 16.98 -8.94 6.91
CA TYR A 32 16.91 -8.04 8.07
C TYR A 32 18.29 -7.53 8.47
N ASP A 33 19.28 -8.40 8.57
CA ASP A 33 20.66 -8.04 8.90
C ASP A 33 21.27 -7.11 7.83
N PHE A 34 20.99 -7.37 6.55
CA PHE A 34 21.32 -6.41 5.48
C PHE A 34 20.61 -5.07 5.68
N SER A 35 19.34 -5.07 6.09
CA SER A 35 18.60 -3.82 6.31
C SER A 35 19.23 -2.96 7.41
N LEU A 36 19.73 -3.56 8.49
CA LEU A 36 20.40 -2.85 9.57
C LEU A 36 21.67 -2.16 9.07
N TYR A 37 22.50 -2.89 8.31
CA TYR A 37 23.71 -2.34 7.70
C TYR A 37 23.41 -1.26 6.66
N ALA A 38 22.46 -1.51 5.75
CA ALA A 38 22.17 -0.59 4.65
C ALA A 38 21.58 0.74 5.12
N LEU A 39 20.82 0.74 6.22
CA LEU A 39 20.25 1.95 6.79
C LEU A 39 21.26 2.80 7.57
N ASP A 40 22.42 2.25 7.89
CA ASP A 40 23.55 2.98 8.49
C ASP A 40 24.40 3.69 7.42
N ALA A 41 24.21 3.35 6.14
CA ALA A 41 24.89 3.96 5.00
C ALA A 41 23.88 4.41 3.92
N PRO A 42 23.08 5.46 4.19
CA PRO A 42 21.93 5.86 3.35
C PRO A 42 22.31 6.18 1.90
N ASP A 43 23.42 6.89 1.67
CA ASP A 43 23.87 7.24 0.30
C ASP A 43 24.27 6.01 -0.52
N ARG A 44 24.79 4.97 0.15
CA ARG A 44 25.12 3.70 -0.50
C ARG A 44 23.85 2.92 -0.81
N LEU A 45 22.90 2.87 0.13
CA LEU A 45 21.61 2.24 -0.09
C LEU A 45 20.85 2.90 -1.24
N GLU A 46 20.85 4.24 -1.31
CA GLU A 46 20.17 4.97 -2.39
C GLU A 46 20.74 4.63 -3.76
N ARG A 47 22.08 4.60 -3.91
CA ARG A 47 22.72 4.17 -5.16
C ARG A 47 22.34 2.75 -5.56
N MET A 48 22.38 1.81 -4.63
CA MET A 48 22.01 0.41 -4.91
C MET A 48 20.54 0.27 -5.32
N VAL A 49 19.65 1.06 -4.70
CA VAL A 49 18.23 1.10 -5.06
C VAL A 49 18.04 1.67 -6.46
N LEU A 50 18.75 2.76 -6.80
CA LEU A 50 18.68 3.38 -8.12
C LEU A 50 19.21 2.45 -9.22
N GLU A 51 20.37 1.82 -9.01
CA GLU A 51 20.98 0.85 -9.94
C GLU A 51 20.05 -0.35 -10.21
N ALA A 52 19.23 -0.74 -9.22
CA ALA A 52 18.23 -1.79 -9.37
C ALA A 52 16.92 -1.31 -10.05
N GLY A 53 16.84 -0.07 -10.52
CA GLY A 53 15.63 0.52 -11.12
C GLY A 53 14.51 0.74 -10.10
N LEU A 54 14.85 0.88 -8.83
CA LEU A 54 13.91 1.10 -7.73
C LEU A 54 13.99 2.55 -7.23
N THR A 55 13.04 2.93 -6.38
CA THR A 55 13.02 4.25 -5.73
C THR A 55 12.89 4.11 -4.22
N MET A 56 13.61 4.94 -3.48
CA MET A 56 13.44 5.03 -2.03
C MET A 56 12.07 5.62 -1.70
N GLN A 57 11.42 5.06 -0.69
CA GLN A 57 10.10 5.50 -0.22
C GLN A 57 10.17 5.80 1.26
N ALA A 58 10.13 7.08 1.64
CA ALA A 58 10.20 7.50 3.05
C ALA A 58 9.15 6.81 3.95
N ARG A 59 7.96 6.55 3.41
CA ARG A 59 6.86 5.85 4.12
C ARG A 59 7.00 4.32 4.17
N ALA A 60 7.88 3.74 3.35
CA ALA A 60 8.06 2.30 3.20
C ALA A 60 9.54 1.93 2.95
N PRO A 61 10.47 2.32 3.83
CA PRO A 61 11.91 2.18 3.59
C PRO A 61 12.38 0.72 3.47
N MET A 62 11.63 -0.24 4.01
CA MET A 62 11.95 -1.66 3.90
C MET A 62 11.59 -2.27 2.53
N THR A 63 10.67 -1.66 1.77
CA THR A 63 10.21 -2.27 0.51
C THR A 63 11.31 -2.33 -0.55
N PRO A 64 12.11 -1.26 -0.80
CA PRO A 64 13.26 -1.34 -1.70
C PRO A 64 14.30 -2.35 -1.23
N ILE A 65 14.57 -2.42 0.08
CA ILE A 65 15.55 -3.36 0.67
C ILE A 65 15.16 -4.82 0.39
N VAL A 66 13.91 -5.19 0.66
CA VAL A 66 13.46 -6.57 0.39
C VAL A 66 13.53 -6.87 -1.11
N LYS A 67 13.19 -5.92 -1.98
CA LYS A 67 13.32 -6.10 -3.44
C LYS A 67 14.77 -6.26 -3.89
N LEU A 68 15.72 -5.55 -3.26
CA LEU A 68 17.14 -5.72 -3.53
C LEU A 68 17.61 -7.14 -3.21
N VAL A 69 17.18 -7.69 -2.07
CA VAL A 69 17.64 -9.01 -1.58
C VAL A 69 16.92 -10.17 -2.28
N PHE A 70 15.59 -10.12 -2.39
CA PHE A 70 14.79 -11.24 -2.95
C PHE A 70 14.54 -11.14 -4.46
N GLY A 71 14.89 -10.00 -5.07
CA GLY A 71 14.59 -9.70 -6.46
C GLY A 71 13.25 -8.98 -6.65
N SER A 72 13.20 -8.11 -7.67
CA SER A 72 12.04 -7.29 -8.01
C SER A 72 10.84 -8.10 -8.54
N HIS A 73 11.10 -9.27 -9.10
CA HIS A 73 10.11 -10.18 -9.68
C HIS A 73 9.55 -11.23 -8.71
N TYR A 74 9.98 -11.21 -7.45
CA TYR A 74 9.45 -12.10 -6.41
C TYR A 74 7.96 -11.81 -6.15
N ASP A 75 7.24 -12.78 -5.58
CA ASP A 75 5.81 -12.63 -5.30
C ASP A 75 5.52 -11.35 -4.48
N ARG A 76 4.65 -10.50 -5.04
CA ARG A 76 4.36 -9.17 -4.48
C ARG A 76 3.78 -9.24 -3.08
N SER A 77 2.97 -10.26 -2.79
CA SER A 77 2.36 -10.43 -1.47
C SER A 77 3.41 -10.81 -0.43
N ARG A 78 4.31 -11.74 -0.75
CA ARG A 78 5.45 -12.11 0.10
C ARG A 78 6.40 -10.95 0.36
N LEU A 79 6.78 -10.20 -0.68
CA LEU A 79 7.62 -9.01 -0.52
C LEU A 79 7.02 -7.99 0.46
N ALA A 80 5.69 -7.80 0.41
CA ALA A 80 4.99 -6.91 1.34
C ALA A 80 4.97 -7.44 2.77
N GLU A 81 4.84 -8.76 2.96
CA GLU A 81 4.92 -9.40 4.27
C GLU A 81 6.32 -9.30 4.87
N TYR A 82 7.37 -9.58 4.08
CA TYR A 82 8.75 -9.46 4.54
C TYR A 82 9.09 -8.02 4.89
N ALA A 83 8.74 -7.04 4.05
CA ALA A 83 8.99 -5.63 4.35
C ALA A 83 8.26 -5.19 5.64
N THR A 84 7.08 -5.75 5.90
CA THR A 84 6.35 -5.53 7.15
C THR A 84 7.08 -6.13 8.35
N ALA A 85 7.62 -7.35 8.21
CA ALA A 85 8.40 -8.02 9.25
C ALA A 85 9.70 -7.28 9.58
N LEU A 86 10.47 -6.86 8.56
CA LEU A 86 11.70 -6.09 8.74
C LEU A 86 11.42 -4.77 9.47
N ALA A 87 10.34 -4.07 9.09
CA ALA A 87 9.93 -2.84 9.76
C ALA A 87 9.52 -3.08 11.21
N HIS A 88 8.92 -4.22 11.52
CA HIS A 88 8.60 -4.62 12.88
C HIS A 88 9.87 -4.88 13.70
N GLY A 89 10.78 -5.73 13.18
CA GLY A 89 12.06 -6.06 13.82
C GLY A 89 12.86 -4.80 14.19
N ARG A 90 12.98 -3.86 13.24
CA ARG A 90 13.70 -2.59 13.46
C ARG A 90 13.09 -1.78 14.59
N ARG A 91 11.75 -1.66 14.62
CA ARG A 91 11.06 -0.91 15.69
C ARG A 91 11.07 -1.62 17.04
N LYS A 92 11.30 -2.92 17.06
CA LYS A 92 11.50 -3.70 18.28
C LYS A 92 12.97 -3.77 18.70
N GLY A 93 13.88 -3.18 17.92
CA GLY A 93 15.30 -3.15 18.23
C GLY A 93 15.95 -4.54 18.18
N VAL A 94 15.46 -5.44 17.33
CA VAL A 94 16.07 -6.78 17.22
C VAL A 94 17.49 -6.62 16.69
N ALA A 95 18.47 -7.16 17.40
CA ALA A 95 19.88 -7.10 17.02
C ALA A 95 20.17 -7.95 15.76
N ALA A 96 21.26 -7.62 15.07
CA ALA A 96 21.74 -8.42 13.93
C ALA A 96 21.97 -9.88 14.36
N GLY A 97 21.61 -10.83 13.49
CA GLY A 97 21.65 -12.28 13.76
C GLY A 97 20.49 -12.80 14.63
N GLY A 98 19.74 -11.92 15.32
CA GLY A 98 18.67 -12.33 16.23
C GLY A 98 17.30 -12.58 15.57
N PHE A 99 17.11 -12.16 14.32
CA PHE A 99 15.77 -12.10 13.73
C PHE A 99 15.14 -13.47 13.41
N VAL A 100 15.97 -14.49 13.13
CA VAL A 100 15.47 -15.86 12.92
C VAL A 100 14.87 -16.41 14.21
N ALA A 101 15.59 -16.31 15.33
CA ALA A 101 15.11 -16.72 16.64
C ALA A 101 13.86 -15.91 17.05
N TYR A 102 13.86 -14.60 16.75
CA TYR A 102 12.70 -13.75 16.97
C TYR A 102 11.46 -14.28 16.23
N LEU A 103 11.56 -14.62 14.94
CA LEU A 103 10.45 -15.15 14.15
C LEU A 103 9.96 -16.53 14.61
N LEU A 104 10.86 -17.38 15.12
CA LEU A 104 10.50 -18.70 15.64
C LEU A 104 9.75 -18.64 16.97
N THR A 105 10.10 -17.68 17.82
CA THR A 105 9.51 -17.51 19.16
C THR A 105 8.29 -16.59 19.18
N TYR A 106 8.09 -15.76 18.16
CA TYR A 106 6.95 -14.86 18.07
C TYR A 106 5.65 -15.65 17.82
N ASP A 107 4.60 -15.36 18.60
CA ASP A 107 3.30 -16.03 18.43
C ASP A 107 2.70 -15.82 17.03
N GLY A 108 2.45 -16.92 16.32
CA GLY A 108 2.04 -16.94 14.91
C GLY A 108 3.15 -16.57 13.91
N GLY A 109 4.41 -16.44 14.36
CA GLY A 109 5.59 -16.17 13.57
C GLY A 109 5.45 -14.98 12.63
N LEU A 110 5.87 -15.13 11.38
CA LEU A 110 5.75 -14.09 10.35
C LEU A 110 4.31 -13.57 10.20
N LYS A 111 3.31 -14.46 10.18
CA LYS A 111 1.90 -14.05 10.03
C LYS A 111 1.39 -13.30 11.26
N GLY A 112 1.81 -13.71 12.46
CA GLY A 112 1.53 -13.04 13.71
C GLY A 112 2.06 -11.60 13.73
N ILE A 113 3.29 -11.40 13.26
CA ILE A 113 3.88 -10.07 13.08
C ILE A 113 3.04 -9.25 12.09
N VAL A 114 2.76 -9.77 10.89
CA VAL A 114 1.99 -9.06 9.86
C VAL A 114 0.61 -8.64 10.38
N LYS A 115 -0.08 -9.52 11.12
CA LYS A 115 -1.37 -9.21 11.75
C LYS A 115 -1.25 -8.08 12.78
N THR A 116 -0.25 -8.16 13.65
CA THR A 116 0.04 -7.15 14.69
C THR A 116 0.32 -5.79 14.04
N GLU A 117 1.13 -5.76 12.98
CA GLU A 117 1.47 -4.55 12.25
C GLU A 117 0.28 -3.92 11.54
N ARG A 118 -0.57 -4.74 10.91
CA ARG A 118 -1.80 -4.27 10.28
C ARG A 118 -2.75 -3.67 11.31
N ALA A 119 -2.91 -4.30 12.48
CA ALA A 119 -3.71 -3.76 13.56
C ALA A 119 -3.14 -2.44 14.11
N ARG A 120 -1.81 -2.36 14.29
CA ARG A 120 -1.13 -1.12 14.71
C ARG A 120 -1.34 0.02 13.73
N LYS A 121 -1.15 -0.22 12.42
CA LYS A 121 -1.35 0.81 11.38
C LYS A 121 -2.81 1.30 11.31
N ARG A 122 -3.79 0.45 11.65
CA ARG A 122 -5.20 0.85 11.79
C ARG A 122 -5.44 1.76 13.01
N LYS A 123 -4.71 1.54 14.12
CA LYS A 123 -4.84 2.34 15.36
C LYS A 123 -4.07 3.66 15.30
N VAL A 124 -2.92 3.69 14.62
CA VAL A 124 -2.01 4.86 14.55
C VAL A 124 -2.32 5.77 13.35
N GLY A 125 -2.91 5.24 12.29
CA GLY A 125 -3.36 6.07 11.18
C GLY A 125 -4.65 6.80 11.55
N ALA A 126 -4.68 8.13 11.40
CA ALA A 126 -5.95 8.82 11.17
C ALA A 126 -6.76 8.04 10.12
N PRO A 127 -8.09 7.90 10.28
CA PRO A 127 -8.90 7.06 9.43
C PRO A 127 -8.54 7.32 7.98
N ARG A 128 -8.06 6.27 7.31
CA ARG A 128 -7.68 6.35 5.90
C ARG A 128 -8.97 6.72 5.18
N GLN A 129 -9.08 7.96 4.69
CA GLN A 129 -10.32 8.47 4.12
C GLN A 129 -10.92 7.39 3.21
N SER A 130 -12.14 6.98 3.54
CA SER A 130 -12.92 6.03 2.76
C SER A 130 -12.98 6.50 1.31
N ARG A 131 -13.26 5.57 0.39
CA ARG A 131 -13.45 5.95 -1.02
C ARG A 131 -14.47 7.09 -1.14
N MET A 132 -15.52 7.07 -0.30
CA MET A 132 -16.53 8.12 -0.27
C MET A 132 -15.99 9.44 0.26
N GLU A 133 -15.25 9.46 1.37
CA GLU A 133 -14.67 10.69 1.94
C GLU A 133 -13.71 11.38 0.96
N ARG A 134 -12.95 10.61 0.17
CA ARG A 134 -12.09 11.15 -0.90
C ARG A 134 -12.90 11.74 -2.05
N ILE A 135 -13.99 11.07 -2.45
CA ILE A 135 -14.90 11.57 -3.49
C ILE A 135 -15.55 12.85 -3.00
N GLU A 136 -16.06 12.89 -1.78
CA GLU A 136 -16.65 14.10 -1.19
C GLU A 136 -15.66 15.26 -1.11
N SER A 137 -14.40 15.01 -0.72
CA SER A 137 -13.36 16.05 -0.72
C SER A 137 -13.20 16.68 -2.12
N LYS A 138 -13.08 15.85 -3.15
CA LYS A 138 -13.00 16.32 -4.54
C LYS A 138 -14.27 17.02 -4.99
N LEU A 139 -15.43 16.47 -4.62
CA LEU A 139 -16.72 17.09 -4.94
C LEU A 139 -16.86 18.45 -4.27
N ARG A 140 -16.30 18.69 -3.07
CA ARG A 140 -16.29 20.01 -2.38
C ARG A 140 -15.44 21.05 -3.11
N GLU A 141 -14.37 20.63 -3.77
CA GLU A 141 -13.46 21.50 -4.53
C GLU A 141 -14.04 21.95 -5.88
N LEU A 142 -15.03 21.23 -6.43
CA LEU A 142 -15.66 21.62 -7.69
C LEU A 142 -16.45 22.94 -7.54
N PRO A 143 -16.33 23.87 -8.50
CA PRO A 143 -17.17 25.05 -8.53
C PRO A 143 -18.62 24.68 -8.89
N ALA A 144 -19.56 25.53 -8.47
CA ALA A 144 -20.94 25.42 -8.91
C ALA A 144 -21.07 25.79 -10.39
N VAL A 145 -21.88 25.04 -11.13
CA VAL A 145 -22.17 25.23 -12.54
C VAL A 145 -23.63 25.68 -12.67
N PRO A 146 -23.93 26.76 -13.43
CA PRO A 146 -25.31 27.15 -13.69
C PRO A 146 -25.98 26.11 -14.59
N ALA A 147 -27.28 25.87 -14.41
CA ALA A 147 -28.02 24.90 -15.22
C ALA A 147 -27.93 25.21 -16.73
N GLN A 148 -27.82 26.49 -17.09
CA GLN A 148 -27.70 26.95 -18.48
C GLN A 148 -26.36 26.59 -19.14
N ALA A 149 -25.35 26.21 -18.35
CA ALA A 149 -24.07 25.73 -18.88
C ALA A 149 -24.09 24.24 -19.23
N ILE A 150 -25.14 23.51 -18.85
CA ILE A 150 -25.36 22.13 -19.32
C ILE A 150 -25.82 22.22 -20.78
N THR A 151 -25.13 21.49 -21.66
CA THR A 151 -25.38 21.55 -23.10
C THR A 151 -26.82 21.10 -23.41
N PRO A 152 -27.61 21.89 -24.15
CA PRO A 152 -28.93 21.46 -24.59
C PRO A 152 -28.87 20.44 -25.74
N LYS A 153 -27.68 20.20 -26.31
CA LYS A 153 -27.45 19.13 -27.28
C LYS A 153 -27.03 17.86 -26.55
N GLY A 154 -27.82 16.80 -26.68
CA GLY A 154 -27.55 15.50 -26.07
C GLY A 154 -28.79 14.61 -26.07
N GLU A 155 -28.73 13.56 -25.26
CA GLU A 155 -29.89 12.70 -24.94
C GLU A 155 -30.97 13.48 -24.19
N GLU A 156 -32.22 13.04 -24.29
CA GLU A 156 -33.37 13.69 -23.61
C GLU A 156 -33.20 13.76 -22.09
N PHE A 157 -32.53 12.77 -21.49
CA PHE A 157 -32.32 12.68 -20.04
C PHE A 157 -30.83 12.65 -19.69
N ALA A 158 -30.43 13.46 -18.71
CA ALA A 158 -29.08 13.54 -18.19
C ALA A 158 -29.02 13.34 -16.67
N LEU A 159 -27.91 12.79 -16.19
CA LEU A 159 -27.64 12.66 -14.75
C LEU A 159 -26.73 13.80 -14.31
N VAL A 160 -27.15 14.56 -13.30
CA VAL A 160 -26.37 15.65 -12.72
C VAL A 160 -26.04 15.39 -11.27
N ILE A 161 -24.85 15.79 -10.83
CA ILE A 161 -24.48 15.80 -9.41
C ILE A 161 -24.77 17.19 -8.85
N ALA A 162 -25.52 17.23 -7.75
CA ALA A 162 -25.84 18.48 -7.04
C ALA A 162 -25.28 18.48 -5.61
N ARG A 163 -24.97 19.67 -5.11
CA ARG A 163 -24.53 19.94 -3.74
C ARG A 163 -25.61 20.76 -3.02
N ARG A 164 -25.97 20.32 -1.81
CA ARG A 164 -26.80 21.11 -0.89
C ARG A 164 -25.90 22.12 -0.17
N MET A 165 -26.27 23.38 -0.21
CA MET A 165 -25.52 24.47 0.42
C MET A 165 -26.08 24.79 1.82
N PRO A 166 -25.27 25.35 2.72
CA PRO A 166 -25.72 25.70 4.08
C PRO A 166 -26.85 26.73 4.13
N ASP A 167 -26.99 27.56 3.10
CA ASP A 167 -28.04 28.56 2.94
C ASP A 167 -29.37 27.97 2.43
N GLY A 168 -29.45 26.65 2.25
CA GLY A 168 -30.63 25.94 1.75
C GLY A 168 -30.72 25.87 0.22
N THR A 169 -29.79 26.48 -0.51
CA THR A 169 -29.76 26.42 -1.98
C THR A 169 -29.16 25.10 -2.49
N ILE A 170 -29.40 24.81 -3.77
CA ILE A 170 -28.82 23.65 -4.48
C ILE A 170 -27.89 24.17 -5.59
N ALA A 171 -26.63 23.75 -5.55
CA ALA A 171 -25.66 24.03 -6.60
C ALA A 171 -25.43 22.79 -7.46
N LEU A 172 -25.52 22.90 -8.78
CA LEU A 172 -25.09 21.82 -9.68
C LEU A 172 -23.56 21.80 -9.74
N LEU A 173 -22.95 20.61 -9.74
CA LEU A 173 -21.50 20.44 -9.85
C LEU A 173 -21.07 20.03 -11.26
N GLY A 174 -21.99 19.44 -12.03
CA GLY A 174 -21.75 19.02 -13.40
C GLY A 174 -22.66 17.87 -13.83
N GLU A 175 -22.66 17.66 -15.14
CA GLU A 175 -23.28 16.51 -15.79
C GLU A 175 -22.34 15.30 -15.73
N VAL A 176 -22.90 14.12 -15.44
CA VAL A 176 -22.18 12.86 -15.51
C VAL A 176 -22.16 12.41 -16.98
N PRO A 177 -21.00 12.03 -17.55
CA PRO A 177 -20.93 11.51 -18.92
C PRO A 177 -21.94 10.37 -19.14
N ASN A 178 -22.51 10.31 -20.34
CA ASN A 178 -23.57 9.35 -20.67
C ASN A 178 -23.16 7.91 -20.32
N ASP A 179 -23.91 7.30 -19.40
CA ASP A 179 -23.82 5.90 -18.99
C ASP A 179 -25.25 5.37 -18.81
N GLU A 180 -25.74 4.67 -19.84
CA GLU A 180 -27.11 4.16 -19.93
C GLU A 180 -27.50 3.28 -18.74
N LYS A 181 -26.56 2.45 -18.23
CA LYS A 181 -26.81 1.57 -17.09
C LYS A 181 -26.98 2.35 -15.81
N LEU A 182 -26.13 3.36 -15.60
CA LEU A 182 -26.21 4.25 -14.44
C LEU A 182 -27.50 5.07 -14.47
N LEU A 183 -27.85 5.64 -15.62
CA LEU A 183 -29.07 6.42 -15.80
C LEU A 183 -30.32 5.58 -15.54
N CYS A 184 -30.41 4.38 -16.14
CA CYS A 184 -31.52 3.47 -15.93
C CYS A 184 -31.65 3.06 -14.45
N THR A 185 -30.53 2.75 -13.79
CA THR A 185 -30.52 2.41 -12.35
C THR A 185 -31.01 3.58 -11.49
N ALA A 186 -30.56 4.81 -11.78
CA ALA A 186 -30.97 6.00 -11.07
C ALA A 186 -32.46 6.31 -11.29
N ALA A 187 -32.93 6.24 -12.54
CA ALA A 187 -34.33 6.48 -12.91
C ALA A 187 -35.27 5.46 -12.25
N GLN A 188 -34.91 4.17 -12.26
CA GLN A 188 -35.70 3.13 -11.58
C GLN A 188 -35.80 3.38 -10.07
N LYS A 189 -34.74 3.86 -9.43
CA LYS A 189 -34.79 4.23 -8.00
C LYS A 189 -35.68 5.45 -7.78
N LEU A 190 -35.56 6.47 -8.63
CA LEU A 190 -36.37 7.69 -8.55
C LEU A 190 -37.87 7.39 -8.70
N LEU A 191 -38.27 6.55 -9.65
CA LEU A 191 -39.67 6.17 -9.88
C LEU A 191 -40.25 5.26 -8.79
N LYS A 192 -39.40 4.66 -7.95
CA LYS A 192 -39.79 3.80 -6.81
C LYS A 192 -39.76 4.53 -5.47
N SER A 193 -39.25 5.76 -5.43
CA SER A 193 -39.14 6.60 -4.22
C SER A 193 -40.42 7.41 -4.03
#